data_AF-A0A7J3X8D7-F1
#
_entry.id   AF-A0A7J3X8D7-F1
#
_cell.length_a   1.000
_cell.length_b   1.000
_cell.length_c   1.000
_cell.angle_alpha   90.00
_cell.angle_beta   90.00
_cell.angle_gamma   90.00
#
_symmetry.space_group_name_H-M   'P 1'
#
loop_
_entity.id
_entity.type
_entity.pdbx_description
1 polymer ?
#
loop_
_entity_poly.entity_id
_entity_poly.type
_entity_poly.pdbx_seq_one_letter_code
_entity_poly.pdbx_strand_id
1 'polypeptide(L)'
;MPSWRLHRLHARRLLRELGVERDPGLPVEFLVDLLVDAPEEALRLVRGKLRASDRLLYLLLYEEKLRPEDPVARHDWGAWRGSWASLQAARRVAELVAGRPGRLLVDLHVSLDYLWRVGDLEAYRGWAERMGIAEEVVGYVLRSFSAGGGA
;
A
#
# COMPACT_ATOMS: atom_id res chain seq x y z
N MET A 1 -3.85 -15.35 1.32
CA MET A 1 -3.17 -14.10 1.66
C MET A 1 -1.70 -14.43 1.84
N PRO A 2 -0.79 -13.67 1.23
CA PRO A 2 0.63 -13.91 1.47
C PRO A 2 0.95 -13.70 2.94
N SER A 3 1.96 -14.40 3.45
CA SER A 3 2.43 -14.10 4.79
C SER A 3 3.05 -12.70 4.86
N TRP A 4 2.97 -12.04 6.01
CA TRP A 4 3.70 -10.81 6.33
C TRP A 4 5.18 -10.85 5.96
N ARG A 5 5.79 -12.02 6.09
CA ARG A 5 7.19 -12.24 5.72
C ARG A 5 7.41 -12.02 4.22
N LEU A 6 6.44 -12.39 3.40
CA LEU A 6 6.48 -12.20 1.95
C LEU A 6 6.30 -10.72 1.59
N HIS A 7 5.30 -10.02 2.16
CA HIS A 7 5.14 -8.57 1.95
C HIS A 7 6.42 -7.81 2.33
N ARG A 8 6.95 -8.05 3.52
CA ARG A 8 8.21 -7.42 3.98
C ARG A 8 9.41 -7.78 3.12
N LEU A 9 9.50 -9.03 2.66
CA LEU A 9 10.58 -9.45 1.76
C LEU A 9 10.55 -8.63 0.47
N HIS A 10 9.38 -8.54 -0.18
CA HIS A 10 9.26 -7.81 -1.43
C HIS A 10 9.37 -6.30 -1.23
N ALA A 11 8.83 -5.74 -0.15
CA ALA A 11 9.01 -4.33 0.21
C ALA A 11 10.50 -3.97 0.34
N ARG A 12 11.27 -4.78 1.07
CA ARG A 12 12.71 -4.57 1.24
C ARG A 12 13.52 -4.76 -0.05
N ARG A 13 13.06 -5.60 -0.97
CA ARG A 13 13.70 -5.75 -2.29
C ARG A 13 13.43 -4.52 -3.15
N LEU A 14 12.17 -4.09 -3.24
CA LEU A 14 11.78 -2.89 -3.98
C LEU A 14 12.50 -1.63 -3.45
N LEU A 15 12.51 -1.40 -2.14
CA LEU A 15 13.21 -0.24 -1.55
C LEU A 15 14.71 -0.23 -1.88
N ARG A 16 15.36 -1.41 -1.87
CA ARG A 16 16.77 -1.55 -2.28
C ARG A 16 16.97 -1.25 -3.76
N GLU A 17 16.09 -1.73 -4.64
CA GLU A 17 16.13 -1.40 -6.08
C GLU A 17 15.96 0.10 -6.33
N LEU A 18 15.21 0.80 -5.47
CA LEU A 18 14.98 2.24 -5.56
C LEU A 18 16.07 3.08 -4.87
N GLY A 19 17.11 2.46 -4.30
CA GLY A 19 18.17 3.17 -3.58
C GLY A 19 17.70 3.85 -2.30
N VAL A 20 16.59 3.40 -1.71
CA VAL A 20 16.07 3.95 -0.44
C VAL A 20 16.86 3.33 0.71
N GLU A 21 17.71 4.13 1.34
CA GLU A 21 18.46 3.72 2.51
C GLU A 21 17.53 3.49 3.71
N ARG A 22 17.94 2.57 4.58
CA ARG A 22 17.21 2.30 5.82
C ARG A 22 17.44 3.43 6.81
N ASP A 23 16.39 4.17 7.11
CA ASP A 23 16.36 5.07 8.26
C ASP A 23 16.34 4.23 9.56
N PRO A 24 17.15 4.57 10.59
CA PRO A 24 17.07 3.97 11.93
C PRO A 24 15.74 4.19 12.65
N GLY A 25 14.85 5.06 12.14
CA GLY A 25 13.49 5.24 12.61
C GLY A 25 12.54 4.06 12.29
N LEU A 26 11.24 4.29 12.42
CA LEU A 26 10.22 3.28 12.10
C LEU A 26 10.33 2.87 10.62
N PRO A 27 10.56 1.59 10.29
CA PRO A 27 10.66 1.15 8.91
C PRO A 27 9.37 1.46 8.14
N VAL A 28 9.49 2.06 6.96
CA VAL A 28 8.33 2.43 6.14
C VAL A 28 7.46 1.22 5.80
N GLU A 29 8.05 0.03 5.64
CA GLU A 29 7.28 -1.20 5.44
C GLU A 29 6.38 -1.53 6.63
N PHE A 30 6.81 -1.23 7.86
CA PHE A 30 6.01 -1.48 9.07
C PHE A 30 4.81 -0.52 9.18
N LEU A 31 4.98 0.73 8.74
CA LEU A 31 3.86 1.67 8.69
C LEU A 31 2.79 1.22 7.70
N VAL A 32 3.21 0.81 6.50
CA VAL A 32 2.28 0.36 5.45
C VAL A 32 1.58 -0.92 5.87
N ASP A 33 2.32 -1.85 6.46
CA ASP A 33 1.79 -3.03 7.13
C ASP A 33 0.66 -2.65 8.12
N LEU A 34 0.96 -1.75 9.06
CA LEU A 34 -0.02 -1.32 10.07
C LEU A 34 -1.21 -0.57 9.45
N LEU A 35 -0.98 0.22 8.40
CA LEU A 35 -2.03 0.98 7.72
C LEU A 35 -3.07 0.10 7.05
N VAL A 36 -2.66 -1.07 6.57
CA VAL A 36 -3.54 -2.03 5.89
C VAL A 36 -4.24 -2.94 6.90
N ASP A 37 -3.55 -3.42 7.94
CA ASP A 37 -4.14 -4.39 8.89
C ASP A 37 -4.86 -3.75 10.09
N ALA A 38 -4.34 -2.65 10.60
CA ALA A 38 -4.90 -1.93 11.74
C ALA A 38 -4.94 -0.42 11.44
N PRO A 39 -5.73 0.01 10.42
CA PRO A 39 -5.74 1.39 9.97
C PRO A 39 -6.03 2.38 11.10
N GLU A 40 -6.88 2.04 12.07
CA GLU A 40 -7.17 2.91 13.21
C GLU A 40 -5.92 3.16 14.09
N GLU A 41 -5.10 2.13 14.31
CA GLU A 41 -3.84 2.25 15.04
C GLU A 41 -2.83 3.07 14.25
N ALA A 42 -2.65 2.76 12.96
CA ALA A 42 -1.75 3.50 12.08
C ALA A 42 -2.13 4.99 12.02
N LEU A 43 -3.41 5.28 11.81
CA LEU A 43 -3.97 6.61 11.77
C LEU A 43 -3.67 7.35 13.08
N ARG A 44 -3.94 6.75 14.24
CA ARG A 44 -3.62 7.36 15.54
C ARG A 44 -2.15 7.79 15.65
N LEU A 45 -1.21 6.99 15.13
CA LEU A 45 0.23 7.32 15.14
C LEU A 45 0.57 8.52 14.24
N VAL A 46 -0.14 8.70 13.13
CA VAL A 46 0.17 9.74 12.13
C VAL A 46 -0.76 10.95 12.20
N ARG A 47 -1.73 10.96 13.14
CA ARG A 47 -2.77 11.99 13.29
C ARG A 47 -2.21 13.42 13.34
N GLY A 48 -1.15 13.64 14.11
CA GLY A 48 -0.51 14.96 14.22
C GLY A 48 0.07 15.44 12.90
N LYS A 49 0.75 14.55 12.17
CA LYS A 49 1.34 14.85 10.84
C LYS A 49 0.25 15.10 9.80
N LEU A 50 -0.81 14.29 9.78
CA LEU A 50 -1.97 14.50 8.90
C LEU A 50 -2.61 15.86 9.12
N ARG A 51 -2.85 16.23 10.39
CA ARG A 51 -3.46 17.53 10.73
C ARG A 51 -2.63 18.71 10.22
N ALA A 52 -1.29 18.60 10.27
CA ALA A 52 -0.38 19.66 9.87
C ALA A 52 -0.17 19.73 8.34
N SER A 53 -0.22 18.60 7.64
CA SER A 53 0.19 18.51 6.23
C SER A 53 -0.97 18.41 5.23
N ASP A 54 -2.12 17.85 5.63
CA ASP A 54 -3.25 17.63 4.72
C ASP A 54 -4.59 17.71 5.48
N ARG A 55 -5.11 18.94 5.60
CA ARG A 55 -6.34 19.23 6.37
C ARG A 55 -7.56 18.50 5.81
N LEU A 56 -7.69 18.40 4.49
CA LEU A 56 -8.84 17.73 3.88
C LEU A 56 -8.81 16.23 4.20
N LEU A 57 -7.66 15.57 4.02
CA LEU A 57 -7.50 14.17 4.37
C LEU A 57 -7.70 13.93 5.86
N TYR A 58 -7.20 14.81 6.73
CA TYR A 58 -7.48 14.75 8.16
C TYR A 58 -8.99 14.78 8.45
N LEU A 59 -9.72 15.71 7.84
CA LEU A 59 -11.17 15.81 8.07
C LEU A 59 -11.90 14.55 7.59
N LEU A 60 -11.55 14.04 6.41
CA LEU A 60 -12.13 12.81 5.86
C LEU A 60 -11.82 11.56 6.71
N LEU A 61 -10.70 11.52 7.43
CA LEU A 61 -10.30 10.35 8.21
C LEU A 61 -10.78 10.41 9.67
N TYR A 62 -11.01 11.60 10.23
CA TYR A 62 -11.27 11.77 11.67
C TYR A 62 -12.56 12.51 12.04
N GLU A 63 -13.18 13.26 11.13
CA GLU A 63 -14.45 13.94 11.43
C GLU A 63 -15.61 13.01 11.12
N GLU A 64 -16.34 12.59 12.17
CA GLU A 64 -17.44 11.62 12.07
C GLU A 64 -18.48 11.96 11.01
N LYS A 65 -18.77 13.26 10.81
CA LYS A 65 -19.74 13.75 9.82
C LYS A 65 -19.26 13.66 8.37
N LEU A 66 -17.95 13.56 8.16
CA LEU A 66 -17.31 13.55 6.85
C LEU A 66 -16.65 12.19 6.55
N ARG A 67 -16.50 11.35 7.57
CA ARG A 67 -15.80 10.07 7.47
C ARG A 67 -16.61 9.10 6.61
N PRO A 68 -16.07 8.61 5.50
CA PRO A 68 -16.72 7.53 4.75
C PRO A 68 -16.73 6.24 5.58
N GLU A 69 -17.59 5.30 5.20
CA GLU A 69 -17.74 4.00 5.90
C GLU A 69 -16.42 3.20 5.90
N ASP A 70 -15.71 3.21 4.76
CA ASP A 70 -14.40 2.57 4.58
C ASP A 70 -13.31 3.62 4.24
N PRO A 71 -12.77 4.34 5.23
CA PRO A 71 -11.89 5.49 5.00
C PRO A 71 -10.48 5.13 4.53
N VAL A 72 -10.01 3.94 4.86
CA VAL A 72 -8.71 3.41 4.42
C VAL A 72 -8.94 1.96 4.06
N ALA A 73 -8.33 1.53 2.95
CA ALA A 73 -8.45 0.15 2.53
C ALA A 73 -7.82 -0.78 3.58
N ARG A 74 -8.62 -1.75 4.03
CA ARG A 74 -8.22 -2.76 5.01
C ARG A 74 -7.64 -3.98 4.32
N HIS A 75 -6.92 -4.80 5.08
CA HIS A 75 -6.43 -6.11 4.67
C HIS A 75 -7.60 -7.11 4.47
N ASP A 76 -8.44 -6.83 3.48
CA ASP A 76 -9.63 -7.58 3.10
C ASP A 76 -9.60 -7.79 1.59
N TRP A 77 -9.79 -9.03 1.17
CA TRP A 77 -9.77 -9.47 -0.23
C TRP A 77 -10.86 -8.78 -1.09
N GLY A 78 -11.86 -8.16 -0.47
CA GLY A 78 -12.94 -7.37 -1.07
C GLY A 78 -12.67 -5.87 -1.12
N ALA A 79 -11.77 -5.32 -0.29
CA ALA A 79 -11.47 -3.88 -0.27
C ALA A 79 -11.06 -3.39 -1.68
N TRP A 80 -10.23 -4.16 -2.37
CA TRP A 80 -9.66 -3.76 -3.65
C TRP A 80 -10.59 -3.93 -4.86
N ARG A 81 -11.81 -4.48 -4.68
CA ARG A 81 -12.80 -4.70 -5.76
C ARG A 81 -13.75 -3.52 -6.02
N GLY A 82 -13.60 -2.41 -5.30
CA GLY A 82 -14.44 -1.22 -5.49
C GLY A 82 -14.03 0.02 -4.71
N SER A 83 -13.08 -0.07 -3.78
CA SER A 83 -12.73 1.04 -2.88
C SER A 83 -11.56 1.90 -3.42
N TRP A 84 -11.65 2.39 -4.66
CA TRP A 84 -10.59 3.23 -5.25
C TRP A 84 -10.23 4.42 -4.33
N ALA A 85 -11.25 5.03 -3.71
CA ALA A 85 -11.07 6.11 -2.73
C ALA A 85 -10.23 5.68 -1.52
N SER A 86 -10.50 4.50 -0.93
CA SER A 86 -9.80 4.00 0.25
C SER A 86 -8.36 3.58 -0.05
N LEU A 87 -8.08 3.10 -1.27
CA LEU A 87 -6.70 2.89 -1.75
C LEU A 87 -5.97 4.23 -1.94
N GLN A 88 -6.62 5.24 -2.52
CA GLN A 88 -6.02 6.58 -2.64
C GLN A 88 -5.75 7.20 -1.26
N ALA A 89 -6.66 7.02 -0.30
CA ALA A 89 -6.43 7.45 1.07
C ALA A 89 -5.21 6.75 1.68
N ALA A 90 -5.09 5.43 1.53
CA ALA A 90 -3.91 4.69 1.99
C ALA A 90 -2.61 5.18 1.34
N ARG A 91 -2.61 5.36 0.01
CA ARG A 91 -1.48 5.93 -0.75
C ARG A 91 -1.08 7.30 -0.21
N ARG A 92 -2.06 8.17 0.02
CA ARG A 92 -1.83 9.55 0.45
C ARG A 92 -1.31 9.61 1.88
N VAL A 93 -1.88 8.81 2.79
CA VAL A 93 -1.37 8.68 4.17
C VAL A 93 0.08 8.20 4.16
N ALA A 94 0.38 7.13 3.42
CA ALA A 94 1.74 6.58 3.34
C ALA A 94 2.72 7.58 2.70
N GLU A 95 2.29 8.32 1.67
CA GLU A 95 3.08 9.36 1.03
C GLU A 95 3.39 10.52 1.97
N LEU A 96 2.42 10.99 2.74
CA LEU A 96 2.64 12.07 3.72
C LEU A 96 3.65 11.67 4.79
N VAL A 97 3.66 10.39 5.17
CA VAL A 97 4.53 9.92 6.24
C VAL A 97 5.94 9.65 5.73
N ALA A 98 6.08 8.96 4.60
CA ALA A 98 7.35 8.43 4.12
C ALA A 98 7.71 8.83 2.67
N GLY A 99 7.03 9.83 2.11
CA GLY A 99 7.23 10.28 0.75
C GLY A 99 6.83 9.23 -0.29
N ARG A 100 7.37 9.38 -1.50
CA ARG A 100 7.16 8.45 -2.62
C ARG A 100 7.36 6.97 -2.24
N PRO A 101 8.37 6.56 -1.44
CA PRO A 101 8.49 5.19 -0.97
C PRO A 101 7.24 4.63 -0.28
N GLY A 102 6.59 5.41 0.59
CA GLY A 102 5.37 4.98 1.27
C GLY A 102 4.24 4.65 0.29
N ARG A 103 4.01 5.52 -0.69
CA ARG A 103 3.03 5.29 -1.76
C ARG A 103 3.32 4.00 -2.55
N LEU A 104 4.57 3.82 -2.97
CA LEU A 104 4.98 2.65 -3.75
C LEU A 104 4.83 1.34 -2.97
N LEU A 105 5.01 1.37 -1.66
CA LEU A 105 4.80 0.19 -0.82
C LEU A 105 3.33 -0.16 -0.65
N VAL A 106 2.41 0.81 -0.62
CA VAL A 106 0.97 0.53 -0.67
C VAL A 106 0.62 -0.16 -1.99
N ASP A 107 1.11 0.39 -3.11
CA ASP A 107 0.93 -0.19 -4.45
C ASP A 107 1.49 -1.61 -4.55
N LEU A 108 2.67 -1.85 -3.99
CA LEU A 108 3.27 -3.18 -3.93
C LEU A 108 2.41 -4.13 -3.09
N HIS A 109 1.94 -3.68 -1.93
CA HIS A 109 1.16 -4.51 -1.02
C HIS A 109 -0.10 -5.05 -1.71
N VAL A 110 -0.87 -4.17 -2.36
CA VAL A 110 -2.09 -4.57 -3.09
C VAL A 110 -1.79 -5.43 -4.31
N SER A 111 -0.64 -5.22 -4.95
CA SER A 111 -0.20 -6.03 -6.08
C SER A 111 0.11 -7.46 -5.66
N LEU A 112 0.76 -7.64 -4.51
CA LEU A 112 1.06 -8.97 -3.94
C LEU A 112 -0.22 -9.71 -3.53
N ASP A 113 -1.19 -9.00 -2.95
CA ASP A 113 -2.51 -9.55 -2.63
C ASP A 113 -3.26 -10.02 -3.88
N TYR A 114 -3.25 -9.19 -4.93
CA TYR A 114 -3.87 -9.54 -6.21
C TYR A 114 -3.26 -10.81 -6.79
N LEU A 115 -1.93 -10.87 -6.91
CA LEU A 115 -1.22 -12.01 -7.47
C LEU A 115 -1.42 -13.28 -6.64
N TRP A 116 -1.43 -13.18 -5.31
CA TRP A 116 -1.70 -14.35 -4.48
C TRP A 116 -3.11 -14.91 -4.69
N ARG A 117 -4.08 -14.03 -4.96
CA ARG A 117 -5.47 -14.43 -5.17
C ARG A 117 -5.71 -14.98 -6.57
N VAL A 118 -5.20 -14.31 -7.59
CA VAL A 118 -5.54 -14.58 -9.00
C VAL A 118 -4.48 -15.45 -9.66
N GLY A 119 -3.20 -15.29 -9.31
CA GLY A 119 -2.10 -16.08 -9.86
C GLY A 119 -1.77 -15.83 -11.33
N ASP A 120 -2.39 -14.83 -11.96
CA ASP A 120 -2.24 -14.54 -13.40
C ASP A 120 -1.60 -13.17 -13.63
N LEU A 121 -0.44 -13.17 -14.29
CA LEU A 121 0.33 -11.97 -14.60
C LEU A 121 -0.27 -11.12 -15.73
N GLU A 122 -0.94 -11.73 -16.69
CA GLU A 122 -1.63 -10.99 -17.76
C GLU A 122 -2.87 -10.30 -17.19
N ALA A 123 -3.64 -11.01 -16.36
CA ALA A 123 -4.75 -10.41 -15.64
C ALA A 123 -4.28 -9.29 -14.68
N TYR A 124 -3.10 -9.45 -14.06
CA TYR A 124 -2.49 -8.43 -13.22
C TYR A 124 -2.17 -7.14 -13.98
N ARG A 125 -1.60 -7.21 -15.19
CA ARG A 125 -1.29 -6.01 -15.99
C ARG A 125 -2.53 -5.14 -16.18
N GLY A 126 -3.62 -5.73 -16.66
CA GLY A 126 -4.87 -5.01 -16.89
C GLY A 126 -5.50 -4.49 -15.59
N TRP A 127 -5.37 -5.22 -14.48
CA TRP A 127 -5.81 -4.72 -13.17
C TRP A 127 -4.95 -3.54 -12.69
N ALA A 128 -3.63 -3.64 -12.78
CA ALA A 128 -2.68 -2.65 -12.31
C ALA A 128 -2.87 -1.31 -13.04
N GLU A 129 -3.10 -1.35 -14.35
CA GLU A 129 -3.44 -0.18 -15.16
C GLU A 129 -4.74 0.48 -14.67
N ARG A 130 -5.82 -0.29 -14.50
CA ARG A 130 -7.11 0.23 -14.00
C ARG A 130 -7.00 0.84 -12.61
N MET A 131 -6.16 0.29 -11.75
CA MET A 131 -5.95 0.77 -10.39
C MET A 131 -4.91 1.90 -10.29
N GLY A 132 -4.24 2.24 -11.40
CA GLY A 132 -3.16 3.24 -11.45
C GLY A 132 -2.01 2.87 -10.52
N ILE A 133 -1.60 1.60 -10.51
CA ILE A 133 -0.41 1.13 -9.79
C ILE A 133 0.82 1.74 -10.46
N ALA A 134 1.76 2.24 -9.65
CA ALA A 134 2.99 2.85 -10.15
C ALA A 134 3.79 1.90 -11.05
N GLU A 135 4.30 2.39 -12.17
CA GLU A 135 5.04 1.60 -13.17
C GLU A 135 6.24 0.87 -12.57
N GLU A 136 6.90 1.48 -11.58
CA GLU A 136 8.05 0.88 -10.90
C GLU A 136 7.65 -0.39 -10.13
N VAL A 137 6.46 -0.37 -9.52
CA VAL A 137 5.88 -1.52 -8.82
C VAL A 137 5.45 -2.59 -9.83
N VAL A 138 4.81 -2.18 -10.93
CA VAL A 138 4.42 -3.10 -12.02
C VAL A 138 5.66 -3.80 -12.59
N GLY A 139 6.70 -3.05 -12.91
CA GLY A 139 7.97 -3.58 -13.41
C GLY A 139 8.62 -4.53 -12.40
N TYR A 140 8.66 -4.17 -11.12
CA TYR A 140 9.17 -5.03 -10.07
C TYR A 140 8.41 -6.35 -9.96
N VAL A 141 7.07 -6.29 -9.97
CA VAL A 141 6.19 -7.46 -9.91
C VAL A 141 6.43 -8.37 -11.12
N LEU A 142 6.38 -7.82 -12.33
CA LEU A 142 6.56 -8.62 -13.54
C LEU A 142 7.95 -9.30 -13.54
N ARG A 143 9.03 -8.61 -13.14
CA ARG A 143 10.34 -9.26 -12.99
C ARG A 143 10.35 -10.34 -11.91
N SER A 144 9.74 -10.07 -10.76
CA SER A 144 9.76 -10.96 -9.60
C SER A 144 8.95 -12.25 -9.80
N PHE A 145 7.91 -12.20 -10.63
CA PHE A 145 6.96 -13.30 -10.79
C PHE A 145 6.95 -13.93 -12.20
N SER A 146 7.57 -13.32 -13.21
CA SER A 146 7.73 -13.95 -14.54
C SER A 146 8.77 -15.08 -14.56
N ALA A 147 9.67 -15.12 -13.57
CA ALA A 147 10.77 -16.10 -13.51
C ALA A 147 10.41 -17.39 -12.74
N GLY A 148 9.14 -17.68 -12.45
CA GLY A 148 8.75 -18.78 -11.56
C GLY A 148 7.42 -19.46 -11.88
N GLY A 149 7.38 -20.24 -12.96
CA GLY A 149 6.75 -21.55 -12.88
C GLY A 149 7.69 -22.46 -12.08
N GLY A 150 7.25 -22.95 -10.92
CA GLY A 150 8.05 -23.85 -10.07
C GLY A 150 8.08 -23.41 -8.61
N ALA A 151 7.02 -23.76 -7.89
CA ALA A 151 7.16 -24.19 -6.50
C ALA A 151 7.61 -25.65 -6.49
#